data_AF-A0A2A6KFM6-F1
#
_entry.id   AF-A0A2A6KFM6-F1
#
_cell.length_a   1.000
_cell.length_b   1.000
_cell.length_c   1.000
_cell.angle_alpha   90.00
_cell.angle_beta   90.00
_cell.angle_gamma   90.00
#
_symmetry.space_group_name_H-M   'P 1'
#
loop_
_entity.id
_entity.type
_entity.pdbx_description
1 polymer ?
#
loop_
_entity_poly.entity_id
_entity_poly.type
_entity_poly.pdbx_seq_one_letter_code
_entity_poly.pdbx_strand_id
1 'polypeptide(L)'
;MAEMTGSTPAGETAEKDAGEGHHGVAFADAFRVWLRVAALSFGGPAGQIAVMHRIVVDEKRWIGEHRFLHALNYCMLLPGPEAQQLAIYIGWLMHRTLGGLVAGILFVLPGFLSILGLSYIYAAYGNVGIVAGLFFGLKAAVLAVVVQAVIRIGGRALKNRVMVGIAAAAFIAIFFLHVPFPLIVLAAGIAGFLGGRLGLAAFQAGGGHKAGSGPVLSDAESALGEGIPAHARPNLAWSLRMSAVLLALWIVPVAALYLAFGPGNVLTEIGLFFSKMAVVTFGGAYAVLAYVAQQAVQHFGWLKPGEMLDGLGMAETTPGPLIMVVQFVGFMGAYRDPGALNPMLAATLAAMLTTWVTFVPCFLWIFLGAPFIEKLRGNVALAGAMSAITAAVVGVILNLAIWFGLHTLFAEVASVSLGGLRLDIPVLQSAVPAAMALSAAAAIAIFRFKTSVITTLLACAISGMLWTLAVG
;
A
#
# COMPACT_ATOMS: atom_id res chain seq x y z
N MET A 1 51.65 65.21 13.64
CA MET A 1 52.52 64.58 12.62
C MET A 1 52.45 63.07 12.87
N ALA A 2 51.58 62.37 12.14
CA ALA A 2 51.60 60.92 11.86
C ALA A 2 50.23 60.47 11.29
N GLU A 3 50.22 60.31 9.97
CA GLU A 3 49.51 59.33 9.14
C GLU A 3 48.01 59.00 9.34
N MET A 4 47.22 59.47 8.37
CA MET A 4 46.07 58.76 7.80
C MET A 4 46.58 57.69 6.81
N THR A 5 46.28 56.41 7.04
CA THR A 5 46.15 55.41 5.96
C THR A 5 44.96 54.51 6.27
N GLY A 6 44.06 54.38 5.29
CA GLY A 6 42.89 53.53 5.37
C GLY A 6 43.24 52.06 5.15
N SER A 7 42.48 51.19 5.81
CA SER A 7 42.31 49.80 5.42
C SER A 7 40.82 49.47 5.43
N THR A 8 40.29 49.19 4.24
CA THR A 8 38.95 48.64 4.01
C THR A 8 38.88 47.23 4.59
N PRO A 9 37.87 46.85 5.39
CA PRO A 9 37.56 45.46 5.58
C PRO A 9 36.63 45.01 4.45
N ALA A 10 37.17 44.16 3.58
CA ALA A 10 36.38 43.26 2.76
C ALA A 10 35.61 42.31 3.68
N GLY A 11 34.28 42.29 3.58
CA GLY A 11 33.47 41.36 4.36
C GLY A 11 31.98 41.68 4.36
N GLU A 12 31.36 41.87 3.18
CA GLU A 12 29.92 42.18 3.12
C GLU A 12 29.14 41.32 2.12
N THR A 13 29.66 40.15 1.72
CA THR A 13 28.96 39.27 0.76
C THR A 13 28.79 37.82 1.22
N ALA A 14 28.82 37.54 2.52
CA ALA A 14 28.59 36.18 3.06
C ALA A 14 27.39 36.07 4.01
N GLU A 15 26.49 37.06 4.03
CA GLU A 15 25.33 37.06 4.94
C GLU A 15 24.01 37.27 4.19
N LYS A 16 23.80 36.49 3.13
CA LYS A 16 22.53 36.39 2.41
C LYS A 16 22.24 34.94 2.00
N ASP A 17 22.11 34.06 2.98
CA ASP A 17 21.27 32.85 2.85
C ASP A 17 20.85 32.21 4.21
N ALA A 18 21.00 32.96 5.32
CA ALA A 18 20.66 32.48 6.66
C ALA A 18 19.17 32.66 6.99
N GLY A 19 18.28 32.12 6.15
CA GLY A 19 16.85 32.24 6.37
C GLY A 19 16.04 31.08 5.83
N GLU A 20 15.97 29.96 6.56
CA GLU A 20 14.78 29.08 6.63
C GLU A 20 14.90 28.00 7.74
N GLY A 21 14.13 28.14 8.84
CA GLY A 21 13.89 27.19 9.96
C GLY A 21 14.77 25.93 10.07
N HIS A 22 15.95 26.08 10.68
CA HIS A 22 17.14 25.26 10.44
C HIS A 22 17.16 23.89 11.14
N HIS A 23 16.64 22.84 10.49
CA HIS A 23 17.10 21.46 10.72
C HIS A 23 18.37 21.11 9.91
N GLY A 24 18.92 22.07 9.16
CA GLY A 24 20.22 21.97 8.46
C GLY A 24 20.26 21.00 7.26
N VAL A 25 19.12 20.44 6.84
CA VAL A 25 19.07 19.49 5.72
C VAL A 25 18.63 20.21 4.44
N ALA A 26 19.53 20.31 3.47
CA ALA A 26 19.22 20.91 2.18
C ALA A 26 18.16 20.10 1.41
N PHE A 27 17.28 20.79 0.68
CA PHE A 27 16.21 20.17 -0.10
C PHE A 27 16.74 19.19 -1.17
N ALA A 28 17.87 19.51 -1.82
CA ALA A 28 18.49 18.65 -2.82
C ALA A 28 18.97 17.31 -2.22
N ASP A 29 19.50 17.33 -0.99
CA ASP A 29 19.88 16.12 -0.28
C ASP A 29 18.67 15.32 0.13
N ALA A 30 17.59 16.00 0.53
CA ALA A 30 16.34 15.35 0.84
C ALA A 30 15.73 14.64 -0.38
N PHE A 31 15.73 15.29 -1.54
CA PHE A 31 15.30 14.70 -2.81
C PHE A 31 16.04 13.40 -3.12
N ARG A 32 17.38 13.39 -2.99
CA ARG A 32 18.21 12.18 -3.23
C ARG A 32 17.89 11.07 -2.23
N VAL A 33 17.65 11.41 -0.97
CA VAL A 33 17.27 10.43 0.05
C VAL A 33 15.88 9.86 -0.23
N TRP A 34 14.90 10.68 -0.59
CA TRP A 34 13.56 10.20 -0.96
C TRP A 34 13.58 9.30 -2.20
N LEU A 35 14.40 9.66 -3.20
CA LEU A 35 14.63 8.79 -4.37
C LEU A 35 15.26 7.45 -3.96
N ARG A 36 16.23 7.47 -3.05
CA ARG A 36 16.85 6.24 -2.50
C ARG A 36 15.85 5.41 -1.69
N VAL A 37 15.01 6.03 -0.86
CA VAL A 37 13.94 5.33 -0.13
C VAL A 37 13.00 4.67 -1.12
N ALA A 38 12.54 5.39 -2.15
CA ALA A 38 11.65 4.86 -3.16
C ALA A 38 12.25 3.68 -3.94
N ALA A 39 13.51 3.81 -4.38
CA ALA A 39 14.21 2.77 -5.12
C ALA A 39 14.50 1.51 -4.28
N LEU A 40 14.56 1.63 -2.96
CA LEU A 40 14.84 0.51 -2.04
C LEU A 40 13.58 -0.04 -1.35
N SER A 41 12.42 0.58 -1.56
CA SER A 41 11.16 0.18 -0.91
C SER A 41 10.53 -0.98 -1.66
N PHE A 42 11.06 -2.19 -1.47
CA PHE A 42 10.48 -3.43 -2.02
C PHE A 42 9.61 -4.15 -0.99
N GLY A 43 8.64 -4.89 -1.51
CA GLY A 43 7.76 -5.76 -0.73
C GLY A 43 6.68 -5.01 0.07
N GLY A 44 5.97 -5.73 0.93
CA GLY A 44 4.84 -5.20 1.68
C GLY A 44 5.16 -4.06 2.69
N PRO A 45 4.12 -3.43 3.28
CA PRO A 45 4.25 -2.20 4.07
C PRO A 45 5.33 -2.22 5.16
N ALA A 46 5.47 -3.34 5.89
CA ALA A 46 6.46 -3.46 6.95
C ALA A 46 7.91 -3.36 6.45
N GLY A 47 8.22 -3.88 5.26
CA GLY A 47 9.55 -3.78 4.66
C GLY A 47 9.86 -2.33 4.27
N GLN A 48 8.87 -1.64 3.69
CA GLN A 48 8.99 -0.25 3.29
C GLN A 48 9.15 0.69 4.49
N ILE A 49 8.36 0.48 5.55
CA ILE A 49 8.48 1.21 6.81
C ILE A 49 9.85 0.96 7.45
N ALA A 50 10.36 -0.27 7.42
CA ALA A 50 11.68 -0.60 7.94
C ALA A 50 12.82 0.06 7.13
N VAL A 51 12.71 0.11 5.79
CA VAL A 51 13.67 0.83 4.93
C VAL A 51 13.66 2.32 5.24
N MET A 52 12.47 2.91 5.37
CA MET A 52 12.34 4.32 5.71
C MET A 52 12.84 4.63 7.11
N HIS A 53 12.55 3.79 8.10
CA HIS A 53 13.09 3.88 9.45
C HIS A 53 14.63 3.84 9.43
N ARG A 54 15.22 2.81 8.84
CA ARG A 54 16.68 2.68 8.71
C ARG A 54 17.31 3.91 8.07
N ILE A 55 16.75 4.41 6.97
CA ILE A 55 17.34 5.53 6.25
C ILE A 55 17.14 6.86 6.99
N VAL A 56 15.93 7.14 7.45
CA VAL A 56 15.56 8.46 7.98
C VAL A 56 15.93 8.61 9.46
N VAL A 57 15.76 7.55 10.26
CA VAL A 57 16.05 7.53 11.71
C VAL A 57 17.49 7.12 11.94
N ASP A 58 17.91 5.94 11.48
CA ASP A 58 19.24 5.40 11.85
C ASP A 58 20.38 6.06 11.06
N GLU A 59 20.30 6.06 9.71
CA GLU A 59 21.37 6.54 8.84
C GLU A 59 21.44 8.07 8.78
N LYS A 60 20.29 8.74 8.62
CA LYS A 60 20.22 10.19 8.44
C LYS A 60 19.88 10.99 9.70
N ARG A 61 19.32 10.35 10.74
CA ARG A 61 18.98 10.98 12.02
C ARG A 61 18.13 12.25 11.86
N TRP A 62 17.24 12.27 10.86
CA TRP A 62 16.37 13.42 10.58
C TRP A 62 15.27 13.58 11.63
N ILE A 63 14.71 12.46 12.09
CA ILE A 63 13.69 12.38 13.13
C ILE A 63 14.07 11.30 14.14
N GLY A 64 13.73 11.54 15.41
CA GLY A 64 13.88 10.54 16.47
C GLY A 64 12.81 9.45 16.42
N GLU A 65 13.01 8.41 17.22
CA GLU A 65 12.16 7.22 17.25
C GLU A 65 10.72 7.56 17.66
N HIS A 66 10.57 8.43 18.65
CA HIS A 66 9.26 8.79 19.19
C HIS A 66 8.42 9.49 18.12
N ARG A 67 9.01 10.49 17.45
CA ARG A 67 8.35 11.21 16.35
C ARG A 67 8.05 10.30 15.16
N PHE A 68 8.95 9.38 14.81
CA PHE A 68 8.70 8.39 13.76
C PHE A 68 7.50 7.51 14.08
N LEU A 69 7.47 6.91 15.27
CA LEU A 69 6.36 6.06 15.71
C LEU A 69 5.05 6.85 15.84
N HIS A 70 5.12 8.11 16.26
CA HIS A 70 3.96 8.98 16.32
C HIS A 70 3.37 9.22 14.93
N ALA A 71 4.20 9.56 13.94
CA ALA A 71 3.78 9.73 12.55
C ALA A 71 3.21 8.41 11.97
N LEU A 72 3.87 7.28 12.25
CA LEU A 72 3.41 5.97 11.80
C LEU A 72 2.02 5.62 12.36
N ASN A 73 1.82 5.80 13.66
CA ASN A 73 0.54 5.52 14.31
C ASN A 73 -0.60 6.35 13.72
N TYR A 74 -0.32 7.59 13.33
CA TYR A 74 -1.30 8.42 12.64
C TYR A 74 -1.60 7.93 11.22
N CYS A 75 -0.57 7.58 10.44
CA CYS A 75 -0.77 7.06 9.08
C CYS A 75 -1.56 5.75 9.09
N MET A 76 -1.46 4.94 10.15
CA MET A 76 -2.30 3.74 10.33
C MET A 76 -3.79 4.05 10.55
N LEU A 77 -4.15 5.26 10.99
CA LEU A 77 -5.55 5.70 11.16
C LEU A 77 -6.17 6.21 9.87
N LEU A 78 -5.35 6.54 8.87
CA LEU A 78 -5.82 7.13 7.63
C LEU A 78 -6.09 6.03 6.60
N PRO A 79 -7.05 6.24 5.68
CA PRO A 79 -7.24 5.31 4.60
C PRO A 79 -6.12 5.48 3.56
N GLY A 80 -5.52 4.36 3.13
CA GLY A 80 -4.46 4.32 2.12
C GLY A 80 -3.19 3.57 2.53
N PRO A 81 -2.16 3.56 1.68
CA PRO A 81 -0.89 2.90 1.95
C PRO A 81 -0.05 3.68 2.97
N GLU A 82 -0.01 3.14 4.18
CA GLU A 82 0.66 3.71 5.38
C GLU A 82 2.10 4.18 5.13
N ALA A 83 2.90 3.39 4.39
CA ALA A 83 4.31 3.71 4.13
C ALA A 83 4.48 4.96 3.26
N GLN A 84 3.64 5.12 2.24
CA GLN A 84 3.64 6.29 1.37
C GLN A 84 3.14 7.53 2.13
N GLN A 85 2.09 7.37 2.92
CA GLN A 85 1.58 8.43 3.81
C GLN A 85 2.63 8.90 4.82
N LEU A 86 3.38 7.97 5.41
CA LEU A 86 4.48 8.29 6.30
C LEU A 86 5.62 9.03 5.58
N ALA A 87 5.92 8.66 4.33
CA ALA A 87 6.86 9.43 3.50
C ALA A 87 6.36 10.86 3.23
N ILE A 88 5.08 11.04 2.88
CA ILE A 88 4.47 12.38 2.72
C ILE A 88 4.58 13.18 4.02
N TYR A 89 4.24 12.55 5.15
CA TYR A 89 4.25 13.20 6.46
C TYR A 89 5.64 13.69 6.85
N ILE A 90 6.64 12.80 6.77
CA ILE A 90 8.03 13.13 7.12
C ILE A 90 8.60 14.15 6.12
N GLY A 91 8.33 13.97 4.82
CA GLY A 91 8.70 14.95 3.80
C GLY A 91 8.13 16.32 4.11
N TRP A 92 6.89 16.38 4.59
CA TRP A 92 6.24 17.63 5.00
C TRP A 92 6.83 18.24 6.26
N LEU A 93 7.18 17.42 7.25
CA LEU A 93 7.90 17.88 8.43
C LEU A 93 9.25 18.50 8.07
N MET A 94 10.00 17.87 7.16
CA MET A 94 11.33 18.33 6.74
C MET A 94 11.26 19.56 5.83
N HIS A 95 10.45 19.55 4.76
CA HIS A 95 10.50 20.61 3.73
C HIS A 95 9.12 21.14 3.34
N ARG A 96 8.20 21.25 4.30
CA ARG A 96 6.86 21.84 4.14
C ARG A 96 6.07 21.12 3.03
N THR A 97 5.10 21.81 2.41
CA THR A 97 4.27 21.25 1.31
C THR A 97 5.09 20.57 0.23
N LEU A 98 6.17 21.23 -0.23
CA LEU A 98 6.98 20.73 -1.33
C LEU A 98 7.69 19.43 -0.95
N GLY A 99 8.23 19.35 0.27
CA GLY A 99 8.82 18.12 0.80
C GLY A 99 7.84 16.96 0.85
N GLY A 100 6.62 17.20 1.32
CA GLY A 100 5.58 16.17 1.36
C GLY A 100 5.16 15.69 -0.03
N LEU A 101 5.00 16.63 -0.99
CA LEU A 101 4.69 16.31 -2.38
C LEU A 101 5.79 15.48 -3.03
N VAL A 102 7.05 15.93 -2.92
CA VAL A 102 8.21 15.24 -3.51
C VAL A 102 8.40 13.86 -2.90
N ALA A 103 8.37 13.73 -1.57
CA ALA A 103 8.51 12.45 -0.90
C ALA A 103 7.43 11.46 -1.35
N GLY A 104 6.16 11.89 -1.37
CA GLY A 104 5.04 11.05 -1.79
C GLY A 104 5.08 10.64 -3.27
N ILE A 105 5.40 11.59 -4.16
CA ILE A 105 5.48 11.32 -5.62
C ILE A 105 6.64 10.37 -5.90
N LEU A 106 7.83 10.66 -5.36
CA LEU A 106 8.99 9.80 -5.57
C LEU A 106 8.76 8.39 -5.03
N PHE A 107 8.05 8.24 -3.90
CA PHE A 107 7.75 6.93 -3.33
C PHE A 107 6.92 6.03 -4.26
N VAL A 108 6.02 6.62 -5.06
CA VAL A 108 5.14 5.90 -5.99
C VAL A 108 5.79 5.70 -7.36
N LEU A 109 6.64 6.63 -7.79
CA LEU A 109 7.12 6.73 -9.17
C LEU A 109 7.86 5.47 -9.69
N PRO A 110 8.80 4.83 -8.95
CA PRO A 110 9.44 3.60 -9.41
C PRO A 110 8.42 2.48 -9.68
N GLY A 111 7.48 2.28 -8.76
CA GLY A 111 6.43 1.27 -8.89
C GLY A 111 5.49 1.56 -10.05
N PHE A 112 5.12 2.83 -10.23
CA PHE A 112 4.31 3.27 -11.37
C PHE A 112 4.97 2.91 -12.71
N LEU A 113 6.25 3.22 -12.88
CA LEU A 113 6.98 2.94 -14.11
C LEU A 113 7.17 1.43 -14.32
N SER A 114 7.56 0.70 -13.27
CA SER A 114 7.77 -0.75 -13.36
C SER A 114 6.49 -1.51 -13.66
N ILE A 115 5.40 -1.23 -12.93
CA ILE A 115 4.12 -1.90 -13.15
C ILE A 115 3.52 -1.52 -14.50
N LEU A 116 3.64 -0.26 -14.94
CA LEU A 116 3.22 0.12 -16.29
C LEU A 116 3.97 -0.70 -17.34
N GLY A 117 5.30 -0.73 -17.29
CA GLY A 117 6.13 -1.47 -18.23
C GLY A 117 5.81 -2.97 -18.24
N LEU A 118 5.66 -3.58 -17.06
CA LEU A 118 5.27 -4.98 -16.94
C LEU A 118 3.84 -5.24 -17.45
N SER A 119 2.91 -4.30 -17.27
CA SER A 119 1.54 -4.40 -17.80
C SER A 119 1.53 -4.39 -19.33
N TYR A 120 2.38 -3.57 -19.96
CA TYR A 120 2.57 -3.59 -21.42
C TYR A 120 3.10 -4.95 -21.90
N ILE A 121 4.12 -5.48 -21.21
CA ILE A 121 4.68 -6.80 -21.53
C ILE A 121 3.61 -7.88 -21.37
N TYR A 122 2.83 -7.83 -20.29
CA TYR A 122 1.74 -8.77 -20.03
C TYR A 122 0.69 -8.75 -21.13
N ALA A 123 0.19 -7.57 -21.50
CA ALA A 123 -0.88 -7.44 -22.48
C ALA A 123 -0.44 -7.77 -23.91
N ALA A 124 0.80 -7.44 -24.28
CA ALA A 124 1.32 -7.69 -25.62
C ALA A 124 1.90 -9.10 -25.80
N TYR A 125 2.54 -9.65 -24.77
CA TYR A 125 3.34 -10.88 -24.88
C TYR A 125 2.98 -11.97 -23.86
N GLY A 126 1.95 -11.78 -23.03
CA GLY A 126 1.58 -12.74 -21.97
C GLY A 126 1.26 -14.16 -22.46
N ASN A 127 0.87 -14.32 -23.72
CA ASN A 127 0.59 -15.62 -24.35
C ASN A 127 1.82 -16.29 -24.98
N VAL A 128 2.98 -15.62 -25.00
CA VAL A 128 4.23 -16.23 -25.48
C VAL A 128 4.68 -17.25 -24.44
N GLY A 129 4.99 -18.48 -24.85
CA GLY A 129 5.23 -19.61 -23.94
C GLY A 129 6.18 -19.30 -22.78
N ILE A 130 7.31 -18.63 -23.04
CA ILE A 130 8.25 -18.25 -21.98
C ILE A 130 7.68 -17.23 -20.98
N VAL A 131 6.90 -16.26 -21.46
CA VAL A 131 6.26 -15.24 -20.62
C VAL A 131 5.13 -15.87 -19.81
N ALA A 132 4.35 -16.75 -20.41
CA ALA A 132 3.33 -17.53 -19.73
C ALA A 132 3.94 -18.42 -18.62
N GLY A 133 5.08 -19.07 -18.90
CA GLY A 133 5.83 -19.84 -17.91
C GLY A 133 6.35 -19.00 -16.74
N LEU A 134 6.84 -17.79 -17.02
CA LEU A 134 7.23 -16.83 -15.98
C LEU A 134 6.07 -16.52 -15.04
N PHE A 135 4.91 -16.15 -15.58
CA PHE A 135 3.73 -15.83 -14.78
C PHE A 135 3.15 -17.05 -14.06
N PHE A 136 3.23 -18.23 -14.67
CA PHE A 136 2.86 -19.49 -14.01
C PHE A 136 3.69 -19.74 -12.75
N GLY A 137 5.02 -19.60 -12.85
CA GLY A 137 5.92 -19.73 -11.71
C GLY A 137 5.68 -18.67 -10.64
N LEU A 138 5.47 -17.42 -11.07
CA LEU A 138 5.18 -16.31 -10.18
C LEU A 138 3.88 -16.54 -9.39
N LYS A 139 2.81 -16.99 -10.06
CA LYS A 139 1.51 -17.31 -9.46
C LYS A 139 1.62 -18.32 -8.32
N ALA A 140 2.40 -19.40 -8.54
CA ALA A 140 2.64 -20.42 -7.53
C ALA A 140 3.38 -19.86 -6.30
N ALA A 141 4.38 -18.99 -6.50
CA ALA A 141 5.08 -18.33 -5.40
C ALA A 141 4.20 -17.32 -4.64
N VAL A 142 3.37 -16.55 -5.35
CA VAL A 142 2.47 -15.56 -4.75
C VAL A 142 1.49 -16.22 -3.79
N LEU A 143 0.99 -17.43 -4.08
CA LEU A 143 0.15 -18.18 -3.15
C LEU A 143 0.85 -18.36 -1.79
N ALA A 144 2.13 -18.74 -1.79
CA ALA A 144 2.91 -18.87 -0.56
C ALA A 144 3.11 -17.53 0.17
N VAL A 145 3.28 -16.43 -0.58
CA VAL A 145 3.40 -15.06 -0.03
C VAL A 145 2.10 -14.62 0.63
N VAL A 146 0.94 -14.89 0.01
CA VAL A 146 -0.37 -14.56 0.59
C VAL A 146 -0.62 -15.35 1.87
N VAL A 147 -0.30 -16.66 1.88
CA VAL A 147 -0.36 -17.48 3.10
C VAL A 147 0.59 -16.93 4.18
N GLN A 148 1.79 -16.51 3.80
CA GLN A 148 2.72 -15.86 4.72
C GLN A 148 2.15 -14.57 5.29
N ALA A 149 1.43 -13.77 4.48
CA ALA A 149 0.77 -12.57 4.94
C ALA A 149 -0.31 -12.88 5.99
N VAL A 150 -1.15 -13.91 5.78
CA VAL A 150 -2.14 -14.36 6.78
C VAL A 150 -1.47 -14.71 8.11
N ILE A 151 -0.42 -15.53 8.08
CA ILE A 151 0.28 -15.98 9.30
C ILE A 151 0.98 -14.81 10.00
N ARG A 152 1.69 -13.97 9.24
CA ARG A 152 2.47 -12.84 9.75
C ARG A 152 1.57 -11.75 10.35
N ILE A 153 0.51 -11.36 9.65
CA ILE A 153 -0.43 -10.34 10.11
C ILE A 153 -1.29 -10.92 11.23
N GLY A 154 -1.77 -12.15 11.09
CA GLY A 154 -2.53 -12.88 12.11
C GLY A 154 -1.77 -13.00 13.43
N GLY A 155 -0.50 -13.38 13.39
CA GLY A 155 0.35 -13.45 14.58
C GLY A 155 0.55 -12.11 15.29
N ARG A 156 0.40 -10.97 14.58
CA ARG A 156 0.49 -9.61 15.14
C ARG A 156 -0.86 -9.08 15.63
N ALA A 157 -1.95 -9.39 14.94
CA ALA A 157 -3.28 -8.84 15.23
C ALA A 157 -4.09 -9.71 16.20
N LEU A 158 -4.00 -11.04 16.10
CA LEU A 158 -4.87 -11.98 16.82
C LEU A 158 -4.31 -12.33 18.20
N LYS A 159 -4.21 -11.34 19.09
CA LYS A 159 -3.57 -11.48 20.41
C LYS A 159 -4.48 -12.04 21.51
N ASN A 160 -5.79 -12.09 21.27
CA ASN A 160 -6.76 -12.58 22.23
C ASN A 160 -7.96 -13.23 21.53
N ARG A 161 -8.83 -13.90 22.30
CA ARG A 161 -9.98 -14.64 21.79
C ARG A 161 -11.01 -13.75 21.08
N VAL A 162 -11.13 -12.48 21.48
CA VAL A 162 -12.05 -11.51 20.84
C VAL A 162 -11.56 -11.18 19.44
N MET A 163 -10.27 -10.87 19.28
CA MET A 163 -9.68 -10.61 17.94
C MET A 163 -9.78 -11.83 17.03
N VAL A 164 -9.53 -13.04 17.55
CA VAL A 164 -9.76 -14.29 16.80
C VAL A 164 -11.23 -14.43 16.39
N GLY A 165 -12.17 -14.13 17.29
CA GLY A 165 -13.60 -14.14 17.00
C GLY A 165 -14.00 -13.16 15.89
N ILE A 166 -13.46 -11.94 15.91
CA ILE A 166 -13.69 -10.94 14.85
C ILE A 166 -13.13 -11.43 13.52
N ALA A 167 -11.92 -11.99 13.50
CA ALA A 167 -11.32 -12.54 12.29
C ALA A 167 -12.14 -13.71 11.72
N ALA A 168 -12.60 -14.62 12.57
CA ALA A 168 -13.45 -15.74 12.16
C ALA A 168 -14.80 -15.26 11.63
N ALA A 169 -15.44 -14.31 12.30
CA ALA A 169 -16.70 -13.72 11.85
C ALA A 169 -16.54 -13.00 10.50
N ALA A 170 -15.45 -12.25 10.31
CA ALA A 170 -15.13 -11.59 9.05
C ALA A 170 -14.90 -12.60 7.92
N PHE A 171 -14.13 -13.67 8.18
CA PHE A 171 -13.94 -14.77 7.23
C PHE A 171 -15.27 -15.42 6.84
N ILE A 172 -16.12 -15.75 7.83
CA ILE A 172 -17.43 -16.37 7.55
C ILE A 172 -18.31 -15.45 6.73
N ALA A 173 -18.37 -14.17 7.10
CA ALA A 173 -19.19 -13.16 6.42
C ALA A 173 -18.78 -12.99 4.95
N ILE A 174 -17.49 -12.92 4.65
CA ILE A 174 -17.04 -12.74 3.27
C ILE A 174 -17.07 -14.04 2.45
N PHE A 175 -16.65 -15.16 3.03
CA PHE A 175 -16.46 -16.41 2.30
C PHE A 175 -17.78 -17.14 2.06
N PHE A 176 -18.63 -17.28 3.09
CA PHE A 176 -19.89 -18.02 2.98
C PHE A 176 -21.06 -17.10 2.60
N LEU A 177 -21.13 -15.92 3.21
CA LEU A 177 -22.27 -15.00 3.06
C LEU A 177 -22.06 -13.91 2.00
N HIS A 178 -20.86 -13.81 1.41
CA HIS A 178 -20.54 -12.81 0.37
C HIS A 178 -20.80 -11.36 0.82
N VAL A 179 -20.67 -11.09 2.12
CA VAL A 179 -20.85 -9.74 2.68
C VAL A 179 -19.75 -8.83 2.13
N PRO A 180 -20.10 -7.64 1.58
CA PRO A 180 -19.12 -6.69 1.07
C PRO A 180 -18.06 -6.31 2.12
N PHE A 181 -16.79 -6.36 1.71
CA PHE A 181 -15.65 -5.99 2.55
C PHE A 181 -15.82 -4.63 3.28
N PRO A 182 -16.31 -3.55 2.65
CA PRO A 182 -16.50 -2.28 3.37
C PRO A 182 -17.43 -2.38 4.58
N LEU A 183 -18.47 -3.23 4.51
CA LEU A 183 -19.37 -3.45 5.64
C LEU A 183 -18.70 -4.23 6.76
N ILE A 184 -17.85 -5.20 6.43
CA ILE A 184 -17.06 -5.97 7.41
C ILE A 184 -16.11 -5.03 8.16
N VAL A 185 -15.37 -4.18 7.43
CA VAL A 185 -14.46 -3.19 8.02
C VAL A 185 -15.22 -2.20 8.90
N LEU A 186 -16.35 -1.67 8.43
CA LEU A 186 -17.17 -0.74 9.20
C LEU A 186 -17.70 -1.39 10.49
N ALA A 187 -18.22 -2.61 10.41
CA ALA A 187 -18.72 -3.34 11.57
C ALA A 187 -17.61 -3.63 12.59
N ALA A 188 -16.43 -4.07 12.13
CA ALA A 188 -15.27 -4.25 13.00
C ALA A 188 -14.79 -2.93 13.61
N GLY A 189 -14.75 -1.85 12.82
CA GLY A 189 -14.39 -0.51 13.29
C GLY A 189 -15.32 0.01 14.37
N ILE A 190 -16.64 -0.15 14.20
CA ILE A 190 -17.65 0.23 15.20
C ILE A 190 -17.50 -0.63 16.46
N ALA A 191 -17.39 -1.96 16.31
CA ALA A 191 -17.21 -2.86 17.44
C ALA A 191 -15.93 -2.54 18.23
N GLY A 192 -14.82 -2.28 17.54
CA GLY A 192 -13.55 -1.88 18.13
C GLY A 192 -13.60 -0.50 18.78
N PHE A 193 -14.28 0.46 18.15
CA PHE A 193 -14.46 1.81 18.70
C PHE A 193 -15.25 1.77 20.01
N LEU A 194 -16.38 1.05 20.02
CA LEU A 194 -17.20 0.88 21.21
C LEU A 194 -16.43 0.10 22.30
N GLY A 195 -15.75 -0.98 21.92
CA GLY A 195 -14.95 -1.77 22.86
C GLY A 195 -13.81 -0.96 23.50
N GLY A 196 -13.11 -0.15 22.71
CA GLY A 196 -12.07 0.76 23.20
C GLY A 196 -12.64 1.87 24.08
N ARG A 197 -13.79 2.46 23.70
CA ARG A 197 -14.49 3.50 24.48
C ARG A 197 -15.00 2.97 25.82
N LEU A 198 -15.45 1.72 25.87
CA LEU A 198 -15.90 1.05 27.08
C LEU A 198 -14.74 0.56 27.97
N GLY A 199 -13.48 0.76 27.54
CA GLY A 199 -12.31 0.37 28.32
C GLY A 199 -12.07 -1.15 28.37
N LEU A 200 -12.64 -1.93 27.44
CA LEU A 200 -12.47 -3.38 27.42
C LEU A 200 -11.02 -3.73 27.07
N ALA A 201 -10.34 -4.47 27.96
CA ALA A 201 -8.94 -4.85 27.82
C ALA A 201 -8.64 -5.57 26.48
N ALA A 202 -9.61 -6.32 25.93
CA ALA A 202 -9.46 -7.02 24.66
C ALA A 202 -9.24 -6.08 23.45
N PHE A 203 -9.72 -4.84 23.52
CA PHE A 203 -9.59 -3.83 22.46
C PHE A 203 -8.47 -2.82 22.73
N GLN A 204 -7.83 -2.88 23.90
CA GLN A 204 -6.67 -2.05 24.23
C GLN A 204 -5.34 -2.65 23.72
N ALA A 205 -5.40 -3.77 23.01
CA ALA A 205 -4.27 -4.38 22.33
C ALA A 205 -3.92 -3.57 21.05
N GLY A 206 -3.35 -2.38 21.24
CA GLY A 206 -2.99 -1.46 20.17
C GLY A 206 -1.48 -1.44 19.90
N GLY A 207 -1.04 -2.27 18.95
CA GLY A 207 -0.34 -1.79 17.75
C GLY A 207 1.04 -1.14 17.82
N GLY A 208 1.72 -1.08 18.96
CA GLY A 208 3.11 -0.61 18.99
C GLY A 208 4.00 -1.50 18.12
N HIS A 209 4.50 -0.98 16.99
CA HIS A 209 5.75 -1.50 16.43
C HIS A 209 6.76 -1.43 17.58
N LYS A 210 7.21 -2.60 18.07
CA LYS A 210 8.28 -2.62 19.07
C LYS A 210 9.45 -1.89 18.44
N ALA A 211 9.82 -0.75 19.00
CA ALA A 211 11.09 -0.09 18.71
C ALA A 211 12.18 -1.17 18.74
N GLY A 212 13.05 -1.17 17.73
CA GLY A 212 14.17 -2.10 17.67
C GLY A 212 14.94 -2.05 18.99
N SER A 213 15.45 -3.20 19.44
CA SER A 213 16.19 -3.36 20.70
C SER A 213 17.60 -2.72 20.70
N GLY A 214 17.81 -1.65 19.94
CA GLY A 214 19.05 -0.87 19.87
C GLY A 214 18.97 0.44 20.67
N PRO A 215 20.06 1.21 20.75
CA PRO A 215 20.03 2.55 21.34
C PRO A 215 19.03 3.43 20.56
N VAL A 216 17.99 3.88 21.26
CA VAL A 216 16.88 4.64 20.69
C VAL A 216 17.32 6.08 20.46
N LEU A 217 17.25 6.56 19.21
CA LEU A 217 17.49 7.96 18.90
C LEU A 217 16.42 8.84 19.56
N SER A 218 16.83 9.67 20.52
CA SER A 218 15.95 10.65 21.15
C SER A 218 15.61 11.77 20.16
N ASP A 219 14.43 12.38 20.30
CA ASP A 219 14.02 13.48 19.42
C ASP A 219 14.97 14.69 19.55
N ALA A 220 15.54 14.93 20.74
CA ALA A 220 16.53 15.98 21.00
C ALA A 220 17.82 15.84 20.18
N GLU A 221 18.23 14.61 19.89
CA GLU A 221 19.43 14.31 19.11
C GLU A 221 19.19 14.27 17.59
N SER A 222 17.94 14.41 17.16
CA SER A 222 17.56 14.41 15.75
C SER A 222 17.70 15.80 15.13
N ALA A 223 17.87 15.86 13.80
CA ALA A 223 18.00 17.13 13.08
C ALA A 223 16.79 18.07 13.28
N LEU A 224 15.58 17.51 13.43
CA LEU A 224 14.36 18.27 13.71
C LEU A 224 14.22 18.72 15.17
N GLY A 225 14.98 18.11 16.09
CA GLY A 225 14.89 18.37 17.53
C GLY A 225 13.54 18.02 18.16
N GLU A 226 13.36 18.36 19.44
CA GLU A 226 12.11 18.14 20.18
C GLU A 226 10.99 19.11 19.79
N GLY A 227 11.36 20.29 19.27
CA GLY A 227 10.41 21.32 18.89
C GLY A 227 9.51 20.90 17.73
N ILE A 228 8.29 21.43 17.71
CA ILE A 228 7.40 21.35 16.53
C ILE A 228 7.82 22.47 15.57
N PRO A 229 8.21 22.16 14.32
CA PRO A 229 8.53 23.18 13.32
C PRO A 229 7.40 24.19 13.16
N ALA A 230 7.75 25.45 12.88
CA ALA A 230 6.76 26.53 12.81
C ALA A 230 5.63 26.25 11.80
N HIS A 231 5.94 25.61 10.67
CA HIS A 231 4.97 25.22 9.65
C HIS A 231 4.14 23.99 10.01
N ALA A 232 4.60 23.19 10.98
CA ALA A 232 3.88 22.01 11.45
C ALA A 232 2.89 22.34 12.59
N ARG A 233 2.88 23.59 13.06
CA ARG A 233 1.88 24.07 14.02
C ARG A 233 0.49 24.10 13.39
N PRO A 234 -0.60 23.89 14.18
CA PRO A 234 -1.97 23.89 13.66
C PRO A 234 -2.30 25.15 12.86
N ASN A 235 -2.64 25.00 11.58
CA ASN A 235 -3.06 26.09 10.71
C ASN A 235 -4.28 25.65 9.88
N LEU A 236 -5.48 25.92 10.40
CA LEU A 236 -6.73 25.49 9.77
C LEU A 236 -6.94 26.10 8.39
N ALA A 237 -6.59 27.38 8.19
CA ALA A 237 -6.76 28.04 6.91
C ALA A 237 -5.89 27.41 5.82
N TRP A 238 -4.64 27.08 6.13
CA TRP A 238 -3.76 26.36 5.21
C TRP A 238 -4.27 24.94 4.93
N SER A 239 -4.65 24.18 5.98
CA SER A 239 -5.18 22.83 5.82
C SER A 239 -6.45 22.79 4.96
N LEU A 240 -7.39 23.71 5.16
CA LEU A 240 -8.62 23.79 4.37
C LEU A 240 -8.33 24.16 2.91
N ARG A 241 -7.42 25.12 2.66
CA ARG A 241 -7.03 25.50 1.29
C ARG A 241 -6.36 24.35 0.55
N MET A 242 -5.38 23.69 1.18
CA MET A 242 -4.70 22.54 0.58
C MET A 242 -5.66 21.37 0.36
N SER A 243 -6.55 21.11 1.32
CA SER A 243 -7.56 20.06 1.18
C SER A 243 -8.54 20.36 0.06
N ALA A 244 -8.96 21.63 -0.13
CA ALA A 244 -9.82 22.02 -1.23
C ALA A 244 -9.14 21.80 -2.60
N VAL A 245 -7.85 22.16 -2.73
CA VAL A 245 -7.08 21.92 -3.95
C VAL A 245 -6.95 20.42 -4.24
N LEU A 246 -6.59 19.61 -3.24
CA LEU A 246 -6.45 18.16 -3.42
C LEU A 246 -7.78 17.46 -3.67
N LEU A 247 -8.86 17.92 -3.04
CA LEU A 247 -10.20 17.43 -3.29
C LEU A 247 -10.63 17.75 -4.72
N ALA A 248 -10.35 18.95 -5.21
CA ALA A 248 -10.61 19.31 -6.60
C ALA A 248 -9.77 18.45 -7.56
N LEU A 249 -8.47 18.28 -7.30
CA LEU A 249 -7.58 17.43 -8.11
C LEU A 249 -8.02 15.96 -8.15
N TRP A 250 -8.69 15.48 -7.10
CA TRP A 250 -9.23 14.13 -7.05
C TRP A 250 -10.59 14.02 -7.76
N ILE A 251 -11.55 14.87 -7.39
CA ILE A 251 -12.95 14.73 -7.83
C ILE A 251 -13.16 15.25 -9.26
N VAL A 252 -12.48 16.33 -9.66
CA VAL A 252 -12.71 16.96 -10.98
C VAL A 252 -12.41 16.00 -12.13
N PRO A 253 -11.29 15.25 -12.18
CA PRO A 253 -11.05 14.28 -13.25
C PRO A 253 -12.11 13.18 -13.32
N VAL A 254 -12.54 12.64 -12.17
CA VAL A 254 -13.55 11.57 -12.11
C VAL A 254 -14.92 12.10 -12.53
N ALA A 255 -15.30 13.30 -12.07
CA ALA A 255 -16.54 13.95 -12.46
C ALA A 255 -16.54 14.30 -13.96
N ALA A 256 -15.40 14.76 -14.50
CA ALA A 256 -15.27 15.05 -15.92
C ALA A 256 -15.45 13.78 -16.77
N LEU A 257 -14.87 12.65 -16.38
CA LEU A 257 -15.09 11.36 -17.04
C LEU A 257 -16.56 10.93 -16.98
N TYR A 258 -17.18 11.04 -15.80
CA TYR A 258 -18.60 10.72 -15.61
C TYR A 258 -19.52 11.57 -16.50
N LEU A 259 -19.28 12.88 -16.57
CA LEU A 259 -20.09 13.80 -17.37
C LEU A 259 -19.85 13.64 -18.87
N ALA A 260 -18.61 13.35 -19.28
CA ALA A 260 -18.25 13.25 -20.70
C ALA A 260 -18.61 11.89 -21.30
N PHE A 261 -18.43 10.79 -20.56
CA PHE A 261 -18.53 9.43 -21.08
C PHE A 261 -19.63 8.58 -20.41
N GLY A 262 -20.25 9.08 -19.34
CA GLY A 262 -21.30 8.38 -18.61
C GLY A 262 -20.80 7.30 -17.65
N PRO A 263 -21.71 6.72 -16.85
CA PRO A 263 -21.38 5.74 -15.80
C PRO A 263 -20.90 4.38 -16.33
N GLY A 264 -21.30 3.99 -17.54
CA GLY A 264 -20.94 2.69 -18.12
C GLY A 264 -19.63 2.68 -18.90
N ASN A 265 -18.88 3.79 -18.92
CA ASN A 265 -17.56 3.83 -19.53
C ASN A 265 -16.51 3.26 -18.57
N VAL A 266 -15.63 2.38 -19.07
CA VAL A 266 -14.60 1.71 -18.25
C VAL A 266 -13.73 2.68 -17.43
N LEU A 267 -13.36 3.85 -17.98
CA LEU A 267 -12.53 4.82 -17.25
C LEU A 267 -13.32 5.48 -16.11
N THR A 268 -14.62 5.73 -16.33
CA THR A 268 -15.53 6.21 -15.28
C THR A 268 -15.68 5.16 -14.19
N GLU A 269 -15.90 3.90 -14.54
CA GLU A 269 -16.05 2.80 -13.58
C GLU A 269 -14.78 2.61 -12.75
N ILE A 270 -13.61 2.56 -13.41
CA ILE A 270 -12.29 2.50 -12.77
C ILE A 270 -12.08 3.69 -11.84
N GLY A 271 -12.33 4.91 -12.32
CA GLY A 271 -12.17 6.14 -11.54
C GLY A 271 -13.05 6.15 -10.30
N LEU A 272 -14.33 5.78 -10.43
CA LEU A 272 -15.28 5.70 -9.31
C LEU A 272 -14.94 4.58 -8.34
N PHE A 273 -14.61 3.40 -8.84
CA PHE A 273 -14.30 2.23 -8.01
C PHE A 273 -13.04 2.48 -7.17
N PHE A 274 -11.93 2.88 -7.79
CA PHE A 274 -10.70 3.12 -7.04
C PHE A 274 -10.77 4.38 -6.16
N SER A 275 -11.58 5.39 -6.51
CA SER A 275 -11.90 6.49 -5.60
C SER A 275 -12.63 6.03 -4.34
N LYS A 276 -13.61 5.13 -4.49
CA LYS A 276 -14.28 4.51 -3.32
C LYS A 276 -13.28 3.69 -2.51
N MET A 277 -12.41 2.92 -3.18
CA MET A 277 -11.38 2.15 -2.48
C MET A 277 -10.43 3.04 -1.69
N ALA A 278 -10.00 4.18 -2.24
CA ALA A 278 -9.09 5.10 -1.58
C ALA A 278 -9.63 5.67 -0.24
N VAL A 279 -10.94 5.64 0.00
CA VAL A 279 -11.54 6.05 1.29
C VAL A 279 -11.86 4.91 2.25
N VAL A 280 -11.96 3.66 1.76
CA VAL A 280 -12.25 2.48 2.59
C VAL A 280 -11.03 1.58 2.83
N THR A 281 -9.85 1.98 2.34
CA THR A 281 -8.60 1.22 2.50
C THR A 281 -8.01 1.39 3.90
N PHE A 282 -8.44 0.57 4.87
CA PHE A 282 -7.84 0.50 6.21
C PHE A 282 -7.11 -0.83 6.42
N GLY A 283 -6.00 -0.82 7.17
CA GLY A 283 -5.29 -2.05 7.57
C GLY A 283 -4.32 -2.61 6.51
N GLY A 284 -3.66 -1.74 5.75
CA GLY A 284 -2.63 -2.09 4.78
C GLY A 284 -3.12 -2.57 3.41
N ALA A 285 -2.19 -2.69 2.46
CA ALA A 285 -2.49 -3.00 1.06
C ALA A 285 -3.25 -4.33 0.88
N TYR A 286 -2.87 -5.39 1.60
CA TYR A 286 -3.44 -6.74 1.40
C TYR A 286 -4.97 -6.83 1.65
N ALA A 287 -5.51 -6.03 2.57
CA ALA A 287 -6.94 -6.01 2.86
C ALA A 287 -7.77 -5.62 1.64
N VAL A 288 -7.35 -4.54 0.99
CA VAL A 288 -8.05 -3.98 -0.17
C VAL A 288 -7.78 -4.77 -1.42
N LEU A 289 -6.60 -5.35 -1.56
CA LEU A 289 -6.30 -6.21 -2.70
C LEU A 289 -7.20 -7.43 -2.76
N ALA A 290 -7.60 -8.01 -1.62
CA ALA A 290 -8.56 -9.10 -1.58
C ALA A 290 -9.91 -8.70 -2.22
N TYR A 291 -10.42 -7.52 -1.86
CA TYR A 291 -11.68 -7.03 -2.38
C TYR A 291 -11.58 -6.59 -3.84
N VAL A 292 -10.50 -5.90 -4.21
CA VAL A 292 -10.24 -5.51 -5.60
C VAL A 292 -10.14 -6.73 -6.50
N ALA A 293 -9.45 -7.79 -6.07
CA ALA A 293 -9.38 -9.06 -6.79
C ALA A 293 -10.78 -9.60 -7.10
N GLN A 294 -11.61 -9.68 -6.06
CA GLN A 294 -12.97 -10.21 -6.18
C GLN A 294 -13.82 -9.36 -7.14
N GLN A 295 -13.82 -8.04 -6.97
CA GLN A 295 -14.65 -7.14 -7.79
C GLN A 295 -14.15 -7.08 -9.23
N ALA A 296 -12.84 -6.99 -9.45
CA ALA A 296 -12.25 -6.94 -10.78
C ALA A 296 -12.52 -8.22 -11.58
N VAL A 297 -12.60 -9.38 -10.92
CA VAL A 297 -12.87 -10.66 -11.58
C VAL A 297 -14.36 -10.95 -11.70
N GLN A 298 -15.11 -10.84 -10.60
CA GLN A 298 -16.49 -11.34 -10.52
C GLN A 298 -17.54 -10.31 -10.93
N HIS A 299 -17.30 -9.02 -10.66
CA HIS A 299 -18.30 -7.98 -10.90
C HIS A 299 -18.04 -7.20 -12.19
N PHE A 300 -16.82 -6.68 -12.34
CA PHE A 300 -16.47 -5.83 -13.49
C PHE A 300 -15.91 -6.62 -14.68
N GLY A 301 -15.40 -7.84 -14.46
CA GLY A 301 -14.76 -8.63 -15.51
C GLY A 301 -13.46 -8.01 -16.08
N TRP A 302 -12.87 -7.03 -15.40
CA TRP A 302 -11.60 -6.41 -15.78
C TRP A 302 -10.44 -7.41 -15.77
N LEU A 303 -10.47 -8.40 -14.88
CA LEU A 303 -9.44 -9.44 -14.75
C LEU A 303 -10.03 -10.85 -14.92
N LYS A 304 -9.23 -11.77 -15.47
CA LYS A 304 -9.47 -13.21 -15.34
C LYS A 304 -9.01 -13.69 -13.95
N PRO A 305 -9.54 -14.82 -13.43
CA PRO A 305 -9.25 -15.27 -12.06
C PRO A 305 -7.76 -15.37 -11.72
N GLY A 306 -6.92 -15.78 -12.68
CA GLY A 306 -5.48 -15.91 -12.48
C GLY A 306 -4.67 -14.62 -12.57
N GLU A 307 -5.20 -13.55 -13.18
CA GLU A 307 -4.40 -12.37 -13.53
C GLU A 307 -4.12 -11.47 -12.32
N MET A 308 -4.99 -11.50 -11.32
CA MET A 308 -4.73 -10.79 -10.09
C MET A 308 -3.47 -11.31 -9.39
N LEU A 309 -3.19 -12.62 -9.48
CA LEU A 309 -1.98 -13.21 -8.92
C LEU A 309 -0.74 -12.80 -9.70
N ASP A 310 -0.85 -12.72 -11.02
CA ASP A 310 0.22 -12.23 -11.89
C ASP A 310 0.55 -10.78 -11.53
N GLY A 311 -0.48 -9.94 -11.40
CA GLY A 311 -0.38 -8.56 -10.93
C GLY A 311 0.26 -8.43 -9.55
N LEU A 312 -0.15 -9.27 -8.59
CA LEU A 312 0.39 -9.25 -7.24
C LEU A 312 1.86 -9.67 -7.23
N GLY A 313 2.23 -10.67 -8.03
CA GLY A 313 3.62 -11.08 -8.19
C GLY A 313 4.49 -9.99 -8.81
N MET A 314 3.98 -9.25 -9.80
CA MET A 314 4.67 -8.09 -10.34
C MET A 314 4.86 -7.01 -9.27
N ALA A 315 3.83 -6.74 -8.45
CA ALA A 315 3.91 -5.74 -7.39
C ALA A 315 4.84 -6.13 -6.23
N GLU A 316 4.98 -7.42 -5.89
CA GLU A 316 5.93 -7.88 -4.87
C GLU A 316 7.39 -7.89 -5.36
N THR A 317 7.62 -7.95 -6.67
CA THR A 317 8.97 -7.95 -7.29
C THR A 317 9.45 -6.58 -7.74
N THR A 318 8.59 -5.55 -7.65
CA THR A 318 8.91 -4.18 -8.07
C THR A 318 9.08 -3.23 -6.88
N PRO A 319 9.86 -2.14 -7.03
CA PRO A 319 9.96 -1.12 -6.00
C PRO A 319 8.65 -0.34 -5.90
N GLY A 320 8.32 0.15 -4.71
CA GLY A 320 7.14 0.97 -4.45
C GLY A 320 6.01 0.22 -3.73
N PRO A 321 4.90 0.91 -3.42
CA PRO A 321 3.78 0.35 -2.66
C PRO A 321 3.23 -0.94 -3.27
N LEU A 322 3.02 -1.99 -2.46
CA LEU A 322 2.37 -3.22 -2.95
C LEU A 322 1.00 -2.98 -3.59
N ILE A 323 0.29 -1.95 -3.12
CA ILE A 323 -1.02 -1.57 -3.67
C ILE A 323 -0.94 -1.17 -5.15
N MET A 324 0.25 -0.92 -5.71
CA MET A 324 0.45 -0.60 -7.13
C MET A 324 -0.11 -1.65 -8.11
N VAL A 325 -0.37 -2.89 -7.66
CA VAL A 325 -1.12 -3.87 -8.48
C VAL A 325 -2.48 -3.34 -8.97
N VAL A 326 -3.11 -2.39 -8.27
CA VAL A 326 -4.35 -1.75 -8.73
C VAL A 326 -4.17 -1.02 -10.06
N GLN A 327 -2.98 -0.50 -10.34
CA GLN A 327 -2.64 0.09 -11.64
C GLN A 327 -2.77 -0.95 -12.76
N PHE A 328 -2.26 -2.17 -12.54
CA PHE A 328 -2.40 -3.28 -13.48
C PHE A 328 -3.87 -3.68 -13.66
N VAL A 329 -4.66 -3.71 -12.57
CA VAL A 329 -6.11 -3.98 -12.65
C VAL A 329 -6.81 -2.97 -13.57
N GLY A 330 -6.57 -1.67 -13.36
CA GLY A 330 -7.14 -0.62 -14.20
C GLY A 330 -6.65 -0.69 -15.65
N PHE A 331 -5.36 -0.95 -15.84
CA PHE A 331 -4.76 -1.15 -17.16
C PHE A 331 -5.49 -2.26 -17.93
N MET A 332 -5.64 -3.45 -17.33
CA MET A 332 -6.28 -4.60 -17.98
C MET A 332 -7.77 -4.39 -18.22
N GLY A 333 -8.47 -3.70 -17.32
CA GLY A 333 -9.87 -3.33 -17.51
C GLY A 333 -10.07 -2.53 -18.80
N ALA A 334 -9.33 -1.42 -18.94
CA ALA A 334 -9.46 -0.57 -20.13
C ALA A 334 -8.77 -1.14 -21.38
N TYR A 335 -7.79 -2.03 -21.24
CA TYR A 335 -7.22 -2.77 -22.36
C TYR A 335 -8.27 -3.67 -23.04
N ARG A 336 -9.18 -4.26 -22.25
CA ARG A 336 -10.23 -5.16 -22.73
C ARG A 336 -11.47 -4.45 -23.22
N ASP A 337 -11.81 -3.33 -22.60
CA ASP A 337 -12.94 -2.50 -22.98
C ASP A 337 -12.48 -1.07 -23.33
N PRO A 338 -11.73 -0.87 -24.41
CA PRO A 338 -11.15 0.44 -24.71
C PRO A 338 -12.15 1.45 -25.27
N GLY A 339 -13.40 1.04 -25.49
CA GLY A 339 -14.39 1.82 -26.21
C GLY A 339 -13.89 2.20 -27.60
N ALA A 340 -13.84 3.51 -27.88
CA ALA A 340 -13.38 4.05 -29.16
C ALA A 340 -11.86 4.30 -29.22
N LEU A 341 -11.13 4.13 -28.11
CA LEU A 341 -9.70 4.39 -28.05
C LEU A 341 -8.90 3.19 -28.54
N ASN A 342 -7.63 3.41 -28.89
CA ASN A 342 -6.69 2.31 -29.05
C ASN A 342 -6.56 1.55 -27.70
N PRO A 343 -6.57 0.20 -27.68
CA PRO A 343 -6.50 -0.60 -26.46
C PRO A 343 -5.36 -0.21 -25.53
N MET A 344 -4.16 0.01 -26.09
CA MET A 344 -2.99 0.32 -25.31
C MET A 344 -3.05 1.72 -24.71
N LEU A 345 -3.58 2.70 -25.47
CA LEU A 345 -3.79 4.05 -24.98
C LEU A 345 -4.84 4.09 -23.87
N ALA A 346 -5.97 3.40 -24.05
CA ALA A 346 -7.01 3.27 -23.02
C ALA A 346 -6.42 2.67 -21.73
N ALA A 347 -5.62 1.62 -21.87
CA ALA A 347 -4.92 0.98 -20.77
C ALA A 347 -3.93 1.92 -20.06
N THR A 348 -3.13 2.71 -20.79
CA THR A 348 -2.22 3.69 -20.18
C THR A 348 -2.99 4.75 -19.41
N LEU A 349 -4.07 5.29 -19.98
CA LEU A 349 -4.90 6.31 -19.33
C LEU A 349 -5.56 5.76 -18.07
N ALA A 350 -6.07 4.53 -18.12
CA ALA A 350 -6.64 3.85 -16.97
C ALA A 350 -5.59 3.59 -15.88
N ALA A 351 -4.38 3.17 -16.25
CA ALA A 351 -3.28 3.00 -15.31
C ALA A 351 -2.93 4.32 -14.60
N MET A 352 -2.77 5.42 -15.37
CA MET A 352 -2.53 6.75 -14.82
C MET A 352 -3.67 7.20 -13.90
N LEU A 353 -4.92 7.03 -14.34
CA LEU A 353 -6.12 7.38 -13.57
C LEU A 353 -6.18 6.59 -12.26
N THR A 354 -5.99 5.28 -12.30
CA THR A 354 -6.02 4.42 -11.11
C THR A 354 -4.95 4.82 -10.12
N THR A 355 -3.71 5.05 -10.56
CA THR A 355 -2.64 5.58 -9.70
C THR A 355 -3.04 6.94 -9.11
N TRP A 356 -3.57 7.85 -9.93
CA TRP A 356 -3.99 9.17 -9.49
C TRP A 356 -5.05 9.10 -8.38
N VAL A 357 -6.17 8.42 -8.61
CA VAL A 357 -7.28 8.36 -7.64
C VAL A 357 -6.95 7.51 -6.41
N THR A 358 -5.93 6.64 -6.49
CA THR A 358 -5.44 5.87 -5.33
C THR A 358 -4.57 6.73 -4.41
N PHE A 359 -3.67 7.55 -4.97
CA PHE A 359 -2.64 8.23 -4.18
C PHE A 359 -2.95 9.70 -3.87
N VAL A 360 -3.72 10.43 -4.69
CA VAL A 360 -4.10 11.82 -4.40
C VAL A 360 -4.84 11.97 -3.06
N PRO A 361 -5.80 11.11 -2.71
CA PRO A 361 -6.47 11.18 -1.40
C PRO A 361 -5.50 11.05 -0.22
N CYS A 362 -4.39 10.33 -0.38
CA CYS A 362 -3.39 10.18 0.68
C CYS A 362 -2.72 11.52 1.03
N PHE A 363 -2.43 12.35 0.04
CA PHE A 363 -1.95 13.72 0.28
C PHE A 363 -3.00 14.57 1.00
N LEU A 364 -4.28 14.40 0.63
CA LEU A 364 -5.40 15.12 1.27
C LEU A 364 -5.46 14.77 2.75
N TRP A 365 -5.47 13.49 3.09
CA TRP A 365 -5.55 13.04 4.48
C TRP A 365 -4.35 13.49 5.31
N ILE A 366 -3.14 13.46 4.74
CA ILE A 366 -1.95 13.95 5.43
C ILE A 366 -2.02 15.46 5.66
N PHE A 367 -2.24 16.29 4.64
CA PHE A 367 -2.23 17.75 4.83
C PHE A 367 -3.44 18.28 5.60
N LEU A 368 -4.55 17.55 5.61
CA LEU A 368 -5.71 17.86 6.44
C LEU A 368 -5.41 17.62 7.93
N GLY A 369 -4.90 16.44 8.30
CA GLY A 369 -4.80 16.04 9.70
C GLY A 369 -3.42 16.16 10.34
N ALA A 370 -2.32 16.26 9.57
CA ALA A 370 -0.97 16.34 10.12
C ALA A 370 -0.78 17.51 11.11
N PRO A 371 -1.36 18.72 10.90
CA PRO A 371 -1.24 19.80 11.87
C PRO A 371 -2.06 19.61 13.16
N PHE A 372 -2.96 18.61 13.22
CA PHE A 372 -3.87 18.39 14.35
C PHE A 372 -3.62 17.06 15.09
N ILE A 373 -2.59 16.32 14.66
CA ILE A 373 -2.24 14.97 15.09
C ILE A 373 -2.04 14.82 16.61
N GLU A 374 -1.61 15.87 17.31
CA GLU A 374 -1.40 15.85 18.77
C GLU A 374 -2.67 15.51 19.55
N LYS A 375 -3.85 15.89 19.03
CA LYS A 375 -5.15 15.62 19.68
C LYS A 375 -5.65 14.19 19.47
N LEU A 376 -5.10 13.47 18.49
CA LEU A 376 -5.47 12.08 18.20
C LEU A 376 -4.68 11.08 19.05
N ARG A 377 -3.61 11.53 19.71
CA ARG A 377 -2.71 10.70 20.52
C ARG A 377 -3.44 10.21 21.78
N GLY A 378 -3.45 8.88 21.97
CA GLY A 378 -3.97 8.24 23.19
C GLY A 378 -5.48 7.99 23.19
N ASN A 379 -6.19 8.23 22.09
CA ASN A 379 -7.61 7.88 22.00
C ASN A 379 -7.79 6.36 21.93
N VAL A 380 -8.09 5.75 23.07
CA VAL A 380 -8.30 4.31 23.23
C VAL A 380 -9.42 3.75 22.35
N ALA A 381 -10.42 4.57 21.99
CA ALA A 381 -11.49 4.15 21.09
C ALA A 381 -10.99 4.00 19.65
N LEU A 382 -10.18 4.94 19.15
CA LEU A 382 -9.59 4.84 17.81
C LEU A 382 -8.59 3.68 17.71
N ALA A 383 -7.78 3.49 18.76
CA ALA A 383 -6.87 2.35 18.84
C ALA A 383 -7.62 1.00 18.82
N GLY A 384 -8.74 0.93 19.57
CA GLY A 384 -9.62 -0.25 19.57
C GLY A 384 -10.25 -0.53 18.21
N ALA A 385 -10.70 0.51 17.50
CA ALA A 385 -11.23 0.41 16.14
C ALA A 385 -10.18 -0.17 15.18
N MET A 386 -8.95 0.34 15.20
CA MET A 386 -7.87 -0.17 14.36
C MET A 386 -7.49 -1.62 14.66
N SER A 387 -7.46 -2.00 15.93
CA SER A 387 -7.16 -3.37 16.35
C SER A 387 -8.20 -4.35 15.79
N ALA A 388 -9.49 -4.00 15.92
CA ALA A 388 -10.60 -4.80 15.39
C ALA A 388 -10.60 -4.86 13.86
N ILE A 389 -10.35 -3.75 13.16
CA ILE A 389 -10.23 -3.72 11.69
C ILE A 389 -9.09 -4.63 11.25
N THR A 390 -7.91 -4.52 11.88
CA THR A 390 -6.75 -5.35 11.54
C THR A 390 -7.07 -6.85 11.75
N ALA A 391 -7.80 -7.19 12.82
CA ALA A 391 -8.26 -8.56 13.05
C ALA A 391 -9.22 -9.05 11.96
N ALA A 392 -10.23 -8.25 11.59
CA ALA A 392 -11.16 -8.58 10.51
C ALA A 392 -10.45 -8.78 9.17
N VAL A 393 -9.45 -7.93 8.87
CA VAL A 393 -8.60 -8.03 7.69
C VAL A 393 -7.88 -9.38 7.61
N VAL A 394 -7.43 -9.96 8.72
CA VAL A 394 -6.82 -11.30 8.70
C VAL A 394 -7.79 -12.36 8.16
N GLY A 395 -9.07 -12.29 8.58
CA GLY A 395 -10.12 -13.17 8.05
C GLY A 395 -10.37 -12.96 6.56
N VAL A 396 -10.37 -11.70 6.11
CA VAL A 396 -10.53 -11.35 4.69
C VAL A 396 -9.36 -11.83 3.83
N ILE A 397 -8.12 -11.69 4.31
CA ILE A 397 -6.93 -12.20 3.61
C ILE A 397 -6.96 -13.73 3.56
N LEU A 398 -7.46 -14.42 4.59
CA LEU A 398 -7.63 -15.86 4.57
C LEU A 398 -8.61 -16.31 3.46
N ASN A 399 -9.73 -15.61 3.30
CA ASN A 399 -10.66 -15.83 2.18
C ASN A 399 -9.94 -15.71 0.82
N LEU A 400 -9.13 -14.66 0.65
CA LEU A 400 -8.34 -14.48 -0.57
C LEU A 400 -7.32 -15.61 -0.78
N ALA A 401 -6.65 -16.05 0.28
CA ALA A 401 -5.66 -17.12 0.22
C ALA A 401 -6.29 -18.44 -0.24
N ILE A 402 -7.48 -18.77 0.26
CA ILE A 402 -8.24 -19.95 -0.18
C ILE A 402 -8.67 -19.79 -1.63
N TRP A 403 -9.24 -18.64 -1.99
CA TRP A 403 -9.69 -18.37 -3.36
C TRP A 403 -8.55 -18.48 -4.37
N PHE A 404 -7.38 -17.90 -4.08
CA PHE A 404 -6.18 -18.04 -4.90
C PHE A 404 -5.66 -19.48 -4.92
N GLY A 405 -5.67 -20.18 -3.79
CA GLY A 405 -5.29 -21.59 -3.73
C GLY A 405 -6.13 -22.45 -4.67
N LEU A 406 -7.44 -22.26 -4.68
CA LEU A 406 -8.35 -22.95 -5.60
C LEU A 406 -8.02 -22.66 -7.07
N HIS A 407 -7.86 -21.39 -7.45
CA HIS A 407 -7.63 -20.97 -8.84
C HIS A 407 -6.18 -21.10 -9.31
N THR A 408 -5.25 -21.50 -8.44
CA THR A 408 -3.84 -21.75 -8.77
C THR A 408 -3.54 -23.24 -8.83
N LEU A 409 -4.05 -24.00 -7.86
CA LEU A 409 -3.74 -25.41 -7.72
C LEU A 409 -4.66 -26.31 -8.56
N PHE A 410 -5.81 -25.79 -8.98
CA PHE A 410 -6.80 -26.50 -9.79
C PHE A 410 -7.17 -25.66 -11.01
N ALA A 411 -7.30 -26.31 -12.17
CA ALA A 411 -7.71 -25.64 -13.39
C ALA A 411 -9.23 -25.36 -13.43
N GLU A 412 -10.02 -26.15 -12.72
CA GLU A 412 -11.48 -26.01 -12.65
C GLU A 412 -11.97 -25.90 -11.20
N VAL A 413 -12.87 -24.94 -10.98
CA VAL A 413 -13.52 -24.69 -9.69
C VAL A 413 -15.03 -24.64 -9.92
N ALA A 414 -15.77 -25.46 -9.17
CA ALA A 414 -17.23 -25.50 -9.24
C ALA A 414 -17.85 -24.70 -8.08
N SER A 415 -18.80 -23.83 -8.38
CA SER A 415 -19.60 -23.16 -7.34
C SER A 415 -20.82 -24.01 -6.99
N VAL A 416 -20.95 -24.41 -5.74
CA VAL A 416 -22.15 -25.09 -5.20
C VAL A 416 -22.91 -24.11 -4.33
N SER A 417 -24.24 -24.04 -4.50
CA SER A 417 -25.10 -23.24 -3.63
C SER A 417 -25.97 -24.15 -2.76
N LEU A 418 -25.95 -23.92 -1.44
CA LEU A 418 -26.72 -24.70 -0.46
C LEU A 418 -27.32 -23.76 0.59
N GLY A 419 -28.64 -23.63 0.62
CA GLY A 419 -29.36 -22.86 1.66
C GLY A 419 -28.94 -21.39 1.78
N GLY A 420 -28.61 -20.72 0.66
CA GLY A 420 -28.14 -19.33 0.65
C GLY A 420 -26.62 -19.16 0.86
N LEU A 421 -25.90 -20.24 1.16
CA LEU A 421 -24.44 -20.27 1.15
C LEU A 421 -23.96 -20.64 -0.25
N ARG A 422 -22.93 -19.95 -0.75
CA ARG A 422 -22.24 -20.31 -2.00
C ARG A 422 -20.82 -20.70 -1.66
N LEU A 423 -20.40 -21.89 -2.10
CA LEU A 423 -19.08 -22.45 -1.83
C LEU A 423 -18.39 -22.81 -3.12
N ASP A 424 -17.15 -22.35 -3.29
CA ASP A 424 -16.29 -22.75 -4.39
C ASP A 424 -15.49 -23.99 -3.99
N ILE A 425 -15.64 -25.06 -4.78
CA ILE A 425 -15.08 -26.39 -4.51
C ILE A 425 -14.19 -26.79 -5.70
N PRO A 426 -12.96 -27.28 -5.47
CA PRO A 426 -12.09 -27.67 -6.57
C PRO A 426 -12.57 -28.96 -7.23
N VAL A 427 -12.51 -29.03 -8.56
CA VAL A 427 -12.67 -30.29 -9.29
C VAL A 427 -11.35 -31.06 -9.14
N LEU A 428 -11.32 -32.10 -8.29
CA LEU A 428 -10.08 -32.79 -7.90
C LEU A 428 -9.27 -33.34 -9.08
N GLN A 429 -9.94 -33.72 -10.17
CA GLN A 429 -9.29 -34.22 -11.40
C GLN A 429 -8.55 -33.12 -12.17
N SER A 430 -8.91 -31.84 -11.95
CA SER A 430 -8.28 -30.68 -12.58
C SER A 430 -7.04 -30.18 -11.84
N ALA A 431 -6.53 -30.95 -10.87
CA ALA A 431 -5.32 -30.60 -10.13
C ALA A 431 -4.15 -30.32 -11.09
N VAL A 432 -3.34 -29.31 -10.77
CA VAL A 432 -2.16 -28.91 -11.53
C VAL A 432 -0.90 -29.26 -10.74
N PRO A 433 -0.29 -30.45 -10.95
CA PRO A 433 0.81 -30.93 -10.09
C PRO A 433 2.04 -30.01 -10.10
N ALA A 434 2.35 -29.41 -11.25
CA ALA A 434 3.45 -28.46 -11.37
C ALA A 434 3.23 -27.21 -10.49
N ALA A 435 2.00 -26.68 -10.45
CA ALA A 435 1.67 -25.52 -9.63
C ALA A 435 1.72 -25.89 -8.14
N MET A 436 1.25 -27.08 -7.78
CA MET A 436 1.33 -27.60 -6.40
C MET A 436 2.79 -27.78 -5.95
N ALA A 437 3.64 -28.37 -6.80
CA ALA A 437 5.06 -28.56 -6.51
C ALA A 437 5.79 -27.23 -6.33
N LEU A 438 5.58 -26.27 -7.25
CA LEU A 438 6.18 -24.94 -7.15
C LEU A 438 5.66 -24.16 -5.93
N SER A 439 4.36 -24.24 -5.62
CA SER A 439 3.77 -23.58 -4.44
C SER A 439 4.33 -24.18 -3.15
N ALA A 440 4.48 -25.50 -3.08
CA ALA A 440 5.08 -26.18 -1.94
C ALA A 440 6.56 -25.82 -1.79
N ALA A 441 7.33 -25.81 -2.88
CA ALA A 441 8.73 -25.36 -2.88
C ALA A 441 8.86 -23.91 -2.41
N ALA A 442 8.00 -23.01 -2.89
CA ALA A 442 7.96 -21.61 -2.44
C ALA A 442 7.63 -21.50 -0.95
N ALA A 443 6.63 -22.25 -0.47
CA ALA A 443 6.28 -22.28 0.94
C ALA A 443 7.45 -22.80 1.81
N ILE A 444 8.14 -23.86 1.39
CA ILE A 444 9.31 -24.37 2.09
C ILE A 444 10.44 -23.32 2.11
N ALA A 445 10.74 -22.68 0.98
CA ALA A 445 11.73 -21.61 0.92
C ALA A 445 11.42 -20.47 1.91
N ILE A 446 10.17 -19.99 1.91
CA ILE A 446 9.73 -18.87 2.75
C ILE A 446 9.68 -19.26 4.23
N PHE A 447 9.04 -20.37 4.58
CA PHE A 447 8.77 -20.71 5.98
C PHE A 447 9.90 -21.49 6.66
N ARG A 448 10.51 -22.45 5.95
CA ARG A 448 11.54 -23.34 6.51
C ARG A 448 12.95 -22.77 6.37
N PHE A 449 13.26 -22.19 5.22
CA PHE A 449 14.58 -21.61 4.93
C PHE A 449 14.64 -20.09 5.14
N LYS A 450 13.49 -19.44 5.39
CA LYS A 450 13.39 -17.97 5.59
C LYS A 450 14.00 -17.17 4.44
N THR A 451 13.93 -17.72 3.22
CA THR A 451 14.39 -17.07 2.00
C THR A 451 13.59 -15.78 1.77
N SER A 452 14.23 -14.77 1.16
CA SER A 452 13.55 -13.52 0.84
C SER A 452 12.43 -13.76 -0.17
N VAL A 453 11.31 -13.02 -0.01
CA VAL A 453 10.15 -13.12 -0.90
C VAL A 453 10.55 -12.89 -2.37
N ILE A 454 11.40 -11.89 -2.63
CA ILE A 454 11.89 -11.57 -3.97
C ILE A 454 12.67 -12.75 -4.57
N THR A 455 13.60 -13.34 -3.79
CA THR A 455 14.38 -14.49 -4.26
C THR A 455 13.48 -15.68 -4.58
N THR A 456 12.47 -15.95 -3.74
CA THR A 456 11.51 -17.03 -4.00
C THR A 456 10.68 -16.76 -5.25
N LEU A 457 10.18 -15.53 -5.44
CA LEU A 457 9.42 -15.15 -6.64
C LEU A 457 10.26 -15.30 -7.91
N LEU A 458 11.51 -14.83 -7.90
CA LEU A 458 12.44 -14.98 -9.03
C LEU A 458 12.78 -16.44 -9.32
N ALA A 459 13.06 -17.24 -8.29
CA ALA A 459 13.36 -18.66 -8.45
C ALA A 459 12.16 -19.41 -9.07
N CYS A 460 10.95 -19.18 -8.56
CA CYS A 460 9.76 -19.80 -9.11
C CYS A 460 9.43 -19.32 -10.52
N ALA A 461 9.60 -18.02 -10.82
CA ALA A 461 9.46 -17.48 -12.17
C ALA A 461 10.42 -18.16 -13.16
N ILE A 462 11.69 -18.32 -12.79
CA ILE A 462 12.68 -19.03 -13.62
C ILE A 462 12.31 -20.50 -13.77
N SER A 463 11.93 -21.18 -12.68
CA SER A 463 11.49 -22.58 -12.74
C SER A 463 10.25 -22.75 -13.63
N GLY A 464 9.32 -21.80 -13.61
CA GLY A 464 8.15 -21.78 -14.49
C GLY A 464 8.54 -21.60 -15.96
N MET A 465 9.45 -20.67 -16.27
CA MET A 465 9.99 -20.52 -17.64
C MET A 465 10.65 -21.81 -18.13
N LEU A 466 11.53 -22.41 -17.31
CA LEU A 466 12.23 -23.64 -17.65
C LEU A 466 11.27 -24.82 -17.83
N TRP A 467 10.23 -24.91 -16.98
CA TRP A 467 9.19 -25.91 -17.09
C TRP A 467 8.43 -25.80 -18.42
N THR A 468 8.00 -24.60 -18.80
CA THR A 468 7.29 -24.40 -20.07
C THR A 468 8.18 -24.73 -21.26
N LEU A 469 9.46 -24.34 -21.24
CA LEU A 469 10.41 -24.72 -22.28
C LEU A 469 10.62 -26.24 -22.39
N ALA A 470 10.52 -26.97 -21.27
CA ALA A 470 10.70 -28.42 -21.23
C ALA A 470 9.45 -29.21 -21.68
N VAL A 471 8.26 -28.67 -21.45
CA VAL A 471 6.98 -29.35 -21.74
C VAL A 471 6.38 -28.95 -23.09
N GLY A 472 6.76 -27.79 -23.64
CA GLY A 472 6.27 -27.27 -24.93
C GLY A 472 5.13 -26.29 -24.74
#